data_AF-A0A7R9J2P0-F1
#
_entry.id   AF-A0A7R9J2P0-F1
#
_cell.length_a   1.000
_cell.length_b   1.000
_cell.length_c   1.000
_cell.angle_alpha   90.00
_cell.angle_beta   90.00
_cell.angle_gamma   90.00
#
_symmetry.space_group_name_H-M   'P 1'
#
loop_
_entity.id
_entity.type
_entity.pdbx_description
1 polymer ?
#
loop_
_entity_poly.entity_id
_entity_poly.type
_entity_poly.pdbx_seq_one_letter_code
_entity_poly.pdbx_strand_id
1 'polypeptide(L)'
;MLIQKNENRGVGGTEGCGQTESGNFIGRETLTMSAHLTWMIIRNNNAYLLKKRNINKPFSTEPNNLTNLSAFKYNGLIHRRSVGVVAAPDNKGFTVVYKKAKAG
;
A
#
# COMPACT_ATOMS: atom_id res chain seq x y z
N MET A 1 11.93 -22.12 -17.40
CA MET A 1 11.92 -20.82 -16.70
C MET A 1 11.11 -21.00 -15.42
N LEU A 2 11.77 -21.26 -14.29
CA LEU A 2 11.13 -21.45 -12.98
C LEU A 2 11.04 -20.08 -12.29
N ILE A 3 9.82 -19.64 -12.01
CA ILE A 3 9.59 -18.48 -11.14
C ILE A 3 9.73 -18.99 -9.70
N GLN A 4 10.82 -18.62 -9.04
CA GLN A 4 10.99 -18.88 -7.61
C GLN A 4 9.99 -18.03 -6.80
N LYS A 5 9.11 -18.70 -6.06
CA LYS A 5 8.37 -18.08 -4.96
C LYS A 5 9.33 -18.00 -3.78
N ASN A 6 9.80 -16.80 -3.46
CA ASN A 6 10.60 -16.60 -2.26
C ASN A 6 9.65 -16.26 -1.10
N GLU A 7 9.45 -17.23 -0.20
CA GLU A 7 8.69 -17.12 1.03
C GLU A 7 9.64 -16.69 2.15
N ASN A 8 9.67 -15.40 2.46
CA ASN A 8 10.44 -14.88 3.60
C ASN A 8 9.73 -15.25 4.90
N ARG A 9 10.19 -16.33 5.52
CA ARG A 9 9.89 -16.69 6.92
C ARG A 9 10.47 -15.64 7.86
N GLY A 10 9.65 -15.23 8.82
CA GLY A 10 9.93 -14.17 9.78
C GLY A 10 11.05 -14.50 10.75
N VAL A 11 11.73 -13.44 11.19
CA VAL A 11 12.57 -13.45 12.39
C VAL A 11 11.68 -12.98 13.54
N GLY A 12 11.50 -13.85 14.53
CA GLY A 12 10.80 -13.58 15.77
C GLY A 12 11.61 -12.72 16.73
N GLY A 13 10.89 -12.09 17.67
CA GLY A 13 11.48 -11.37 18.79
C GLY A 13 10.51 -10.41 19.47
N THR A 14 9.48 -10.92 20.13
CA THR A 14 8.87 -10.26 21.29
C THR A 14 8.41 -11.34 22.25
N GLU A 15 9.12 -11.44 23.37
CA GLU A 15 8.84 -12.32 24.49
C GLU A 15 7.50 -11.95 25.15
N GLY A 16 6.78 -12.96 25.61
CA GLY A 16 5.43 -12.82 26.16
C GLY A 16 5.38 -12.42 27.63
N CYS A 17 4.24 -11.86 28.03
CA CYS A 17 3.76 -11.85 29.40
C CYS A 17 2.24 -12.07 29.39
N GLY A 18 1.79 -13.15 30.04
CA GLY A 18 0.45 -13.33 30.60
C GLY A 18 -0.75 -13.43 29.65
N GLN A 19 -1.21 -14.66 29.39
CA GLN A 19 -2.62 -14.90 29.07
C GLN A 19 -3.43 -14.90 30.37
N THR A 20 -4.58 -14.21 30.40
CA THR A 20 -5.90 -14.77 30.79
C THR A 20 -6.92 -13.64 30.95
N GLU A 21 -7.71 -13.32 29.92
CA GLU A 21 -9.09 -12.83 30.13
C GLU A 21 -9.97 -13.36 28.98
N SER A 22 -10.80 -14.32 29.33
CA SER A 22 -11.92 -14.82 28.52
C SER A 22 -12.96 -13.71 28.35
N GLY A 23 -12.77 -12.86 27.34
CA GLY A 23 -13.68 -11.78 27.00
C GLY A 23 -14.05 -11.84 25.51
N ASN A 24 -15.29 -12.25 25.24
CA ASN A 24 -16.07 -12.11 24.00
C ASN A 24 -15.29 -11.63 22.75
N PHE A 25 -14.96 -12.56 21.83
CA PHE A 25 -14.43 -12.25 20.50
C PHE A 25 -15.49 -11.55 19.64
N ILE A 26 -15.70 -10.26 19.87
CA ILE A 26 -16.29 -9.38 18.87
C ILE A 26 -15.38 -9.42 17.65
N GLY A 27 -15.88 -10.00 16.56
CA GLY A 27 -15.18 -10.08 15.29
C GLY A 27 -14.54 -8.74 14.98
N ARG A 28 -13.24 -8.73 14.70
CA ARG A 28 -12.49 -7.51 14.37
C ARG A 28 -13.05 -6.96 13.05
N GLU A 29 -14.10 -6.15 13.14
CA GLU A 29 -14.58 -5.31 12.06
C GLU A 29 -13.45 -4.33 11.72
N THR A 30 -12.72 -4.66 10.66
CA THR A 30 -11.80 -3.70 10.07
C THR A 30 -12.67 -2.61 9.44
N LEU A 31 -12.76 -1.45 10.09
CA LEU A 31 -13.42 -0.26 9.53
C LEU A 31 -12.80 0.02 8.15
N THR A 32 -13.50 -0.33 7.08
CA THR A 32 -13.01 -0.13 5.72
C THR A 32 -13.22 1.32 5.34
N MET A 33 -12.13 2.09 5.31
CA MET A 33 -12.17 3.47 4.84
C MET A 33 -12.55 3.53 3.35
N SER A 34 -13.48 4.42 3.00
CA SER A 34 -13.88 4.65 1.61
C SER A 34 -12.77 5.37 0.85
N ALA A 35 -12.36 4.81 -0.29
CA ALA A 35 -11.32 5.39 -1.13
C ALA A 35 -11.68 6.82 -1.60
N HIS A 36 -12.96 7.09 -1.84
CA HIS A 36 -13.44 8.41 -2.27
C HIS A 36 -13.27 9.46 -1.17
N LEU A 37 -13.59 9.11 0.07
CA LEU A 37 -13.42 10.00 1.21
C LEU A 37 -11.92 10.31 1.42
N THR A 38 -11.08 9.27 1.42
CA THR A 38 -9.64 9.46 1.55
C THR A 38 -9.09 10.33 0.44
N TRP A 39 -9.55 10.15 -0.81
CA TRP A 39 -9.14 11.00 -1.93
C TRP A 39 -9.52 12.47 -1.74
N MET A 40 -10.73 12.76 -1.28
CA MET A 40 -11.13 14.14 -0.98
C MET A 40 -10.22 14.79 0.05
N ILE A 41 -9.77 14.02 1.04
CA ILE A 41 -8.86 14.49 2.07
C ILE A 41 -7.45 14.72 1.51
N ILE A 42 -6.90 13.79 0.72
CA ILE A 42 -5.45 13.77 0.39
C ILE A 42 -5.07 14.40 -0.97
N ARG A 43 -6.03 14.69 -1.84
CA ARG A 43 -5.78 15.05 -3.26
C ARG A 43 -4.88 16.28 -3.47
N ASN A 44 -4.77 17.17 -2.48
CA ASN A 44 -4.10 18.47 -2.62
C ASN A 44 -2.99 18.75 -1.59
N ASN A 45 -2.82 17.87 -0.60
CA ASN A 45 -2.13 18.11 0.67
C ASN A 45 -1.30 16.91 1.14
N ASN A 46 -1.11 15.88 0.32
CA ASN A 46 -0.19 14.78 0.65
C ASN A 46 1.28 15.17 0.40
N ALA A 47 2.21 14.51 1.09
CA ALA A 47 3.65 14.79 1.00
C ALA A 47 4.31 14.34 -0.31
N TYR A 48 3.62 13.57 -1.16
CA TYR A 48 4.17 12.97 -2.38
C TYR A 48 3.87 13.79 -3.66
N LEU A 49 2.77 14.55 -3.72
CA LEU A 49 2.80 16.01 -3.68
C LEU A 49 3.65 16.85 -4.66
N LEU A 50 3.95 16.46 -5.91
CA LEU A 50 4.80 17.29 -6.79
C LEU A 50 4.03 18.22 -7.74
N LYS A 51 3.96 19.50 -7.37
CA LYS A 51 3.40 20.59 -8.20
C LYS A 51 4.51 21.41 -8.84
N LYS A 52 4.46 21.59 -10.16
CA LYS A 52 5.39 22.43 -10.93
C LYS A 52 4.62 23.48 -11.73
N ARG A 53 5.18 24.68 -11.86
CA ARG A 53 4.62 25.76 -12.69
C ARG A 53 4.52 25.28 -14.15
N ASN A 54 3.46 25.70 -14.84
CA ASN A 54 3.16 25.36 -16.24
C ASN A 54 2.87 23.87 -16.51
N ILE A 55 2.47 23.10 -15.50
CA ILE A 55 2.00 21.72 -15.68
C ILE A 55 0.55 21.61 -15.18
N ASN A 56 -0.34 21.21 -16.09
CA ASN A 56 -1.78 21.10 -15.82
C ASN A 56 -2.14 19.96 -14.85
N LYS A 57 -1.35 18.88 -14.84
CA LYS A 57 -1.59 17.70 -13.98
C LYS A 57 -0.41 17.50 -13.02
N PRO A 58 -0.62 17.56 -11.70
CA PRO A 58 0.46 17.35 -10.76
C PRO A 58 0.93 15.89 -10.76
N PHE A 59 2.21 15.70 -10.51
CA PHE A 59 2.84 14.40 -10.34
C PHE A 59 2.85 14.02 -8.86
N SER A 60 3.03 12.74 -8.57
CA SER A 60 3.11 12.26 -7.20
C SER A 60 4.04 11.06 -7.12
N THR A 61 4.84 11.00 -6.07
CA THR A 61 5.93 10.02 -5.85
C THR A 61 5.55 8.93 -4.85
N GLU A 62 4.26 8.69 -4.66
CA GLU A 62 3.77 7.69 -3.72
C GLU A 62 4.08 6.26 -4.19
N PRO A 63 4.29 5.32 -3.26
CA PRO A 63 4.45 3.92 -3.63
C PRO A 63 3.17 3.37 -4.28
N ASN A 64 3.35 2.44 -5.22
CA ASN A 64 2.26 1.78 -5.96
C ASN A 64 1.41 2.71 -6.84
N ASN A 65 2.00 3.77 -7.40
CA ASN A 65 1.44 4.54 -8.50
C ASN A 65 2.23 4.31 -9.79
N LEU A 66 1.68 3.49 -10.70
CA LEU A 66 2.38 3.11 -11.94
C LEU A 66 2.61 4.27 -12.91
N THR A 67 1.83 5.34 -12.81
CA THR A 67 1.89 6.48 -13.74
C THR A 67 2.54 7.71 -13.14
N ASN A 68 2.84 7.70 -11.83
CA ASN A 68 3.30 8.85 -11.05
C ASN A 68 2.41 10.11 -11.19
N LEU A 69 1.15 9.95 -11.59
CA LEU A 69 0.19 11.04 -11.71
C LEU A 69 -0.63 11.15 -10.43
N SER A 70 -0.86 12.38 -9.95
CA SER A 70 -1.83 12.62 -8.89
C SER A 70 -3.25 12.49 -9.47
N ALA A 71 -3.74 11.26 -9.51
CA ALA A 71 -5.05 10.91 -10.05
C ALA A 71 -5.68 9.80 -9.22
N PHE A 72 -6.99 9.89 -8.99
CA PHE A 72 -7.75 8.93 -8.19
C PHE A 72 -7.48 7.48 -8.63
N LYS A 73 -7.56 7.17 -9.92
CA LYS A 73 -7.48 5.78 -10.43
C LYS A 73 -6.16 5.07 -10.11
N TYR A 74 -5.04 5.79 -10.09
CA TYR A 74 -3.70 5.20 -10.00
C TYR A 74 -3.03 5.39 -8.64
N ASN A 75 -3.69 6.09 -7.72
CA ASN A 75 -3.09 6.44 -6.43
C ASN A 75 -2.99 5.22 -5.50
N GLY A 76 -1.77 4.89 -5.09
CA GLY A 76 -1.48 3.71 -4.28
C GLY A 76 -1.88 3.83 -2.80
N LEU A 77 -2.13 5.04 -2.30
CA LEU A 77 -2.47 5.31 -0.90
C LEU A 77 -3.96 5.04 -0.62
N ILE A 78 -4.83 5.44 -1.55
CA ILE A 78 -6.29 5.38 -1.35
C ILE A 78 -6.87 4.00 -1.62
N HIS A 79 -6.31 3.24 -2.57
CA HIS A 79 -6.90 1.99 -3.01
C HIS A 79 -6.54 0.83 -2.08
N ARG A 80 -7.51 -0.07 -1.87
CA ARG A 80 -7.30 -1.31 -1.12
C ARG A 80 -6.50 -2.34 -1.92
N ARG A 81 -6.56 -2.26 -3.25
CA ARG A 81 -5.81 -3.07 -4.19
C ARG A 81 -4.98 -2.15 -5.06
N SER A 82 -3.68 -2.37 -5.07
CA SER A 82 -2.74 -1.62 -5.91
C SER A 82 -1.58 -2.52 -6.28
N VAL A 83 -0.96 -2.22 -7.41
CA VAL A 83 0.23 -2.91 -7.91
C VAL A 83 1.27 -1.86 -8.22
N GLY A 84 2.48 -2.09 -7.76
CA GLY A 84 3.68 -1.32 -8.04
C GLY A 84 4.75 -2.23 -8.62
N VAL A 85 5.65 -1.62 -9.39
CA VAL A 85 6.82 -2.30 -9.95
C VAL A 85 8.04 -1.55 -9.45
N VAL A 86 8.98 -2.27 -8.87
CA VAL A 86 10.26 -1.74 -8.40
C VAL A 86 11.40 -2.52 -9.05
N ALA A 87 12.56 -1.89 -9.22
CA ALA A 87 13.75 -2.59 -9.66
C ALA A 87 14.09 -3.72 -8.67
N ALA A 88 14.50 -4.88 -9.19
CA ALA A 88 15.02 -5.94 -8.33
C ALA A 88 16.31 -5.46 -7.63
N PRO A 89 16.56 -5.85 -6.37
CA PRO A 89 17.78 -5.47 -5.65
C PRO A 89 19.05 -5.90 -6.39
N ASP A 90 18.97 -7.00 -7.15
CA ASP A 90 20.07 -7.52 -7.96
C ASP A 90 20.27 -6.78 -9.28
N ASN A 91 19.48 -5.74 -9.56
CA ASN A 91 19.39 -5.00 -10.83
C ASN A 91 19.16 -5.89 -12.07
N LYS A 92 18.77 -7.15 -11.85
CA LYS A 92 18.44 -8.14 -12.88
C LYS A 92 16.94 -8.40 -12.83
N GLY A 93 16.19 -7.56 -13.52
CA GLY A 93 14.72 -7.67 -13.64
C GLY A 93 13.95 -6.74 -12.71
N PHE A 94 12.71 -7.12 -12.39
CA PHE A 94 11.77 -6.30 -11.63
C PHE A 94 11.06 -7.12 -10.56
N THR A 95 10.71 -6.45 -9.46
CA THR A 95 9.88 -7.01 -8.39
C THR A 95 8.51 -6.34 -8.44
N VAL A 96 7.45 -7.16 -8.37
CA VAL A 96 6.07 -6.68 -8.29
C VAL A 96 5.67 -6.59 -6.83
N VAL A 97 5.28 -5.39 -6.40
CA VAL A 97 4.74 -5.13 -5.06
C VAL A 97 3.24 -4.96 -5.21
N TYR A 98 2.43 -5.62 -4.38
CA TYR A 98 0.98 -5.45 -4.48
C TYR A 98 0.31 -5.44 -3.11
N LYS A 99 -0.76 -4.66 -3.01
CA LYS A 99 -1.63 -4.61 -1.84
C LYS A 99 -2.78 -5.60 -2.02
N LYS A 100 -2.82 -6.62 -1.17
CA LYS A 100 -3.91 -7.60 -1.14
C LYS A 100 -5.08 -7.04 -0.33
N ALA A 101 -6.29 -7.13 -0.89
CA ALA A 101 -7.50 -6.92 -0.10
C ALA A 101 -7.76 -8.14 0.79
N LYS A 102 -8.17 -7.91 2.04
CA LYS A 102 -8.66 -8.97 2.93
C LYS A 102 -9.82 -9.69 2.23
N ALA A 103 -9.72 -11.02 2.12
CA ALA A 103 -10.82 -11.83 1.64
C ALA A 103 -11.99 -11.71 2.64
N GLY A 104 -13.19 -11.47 2.11
CA GLY A 104 -14.43 -11.54 2.89
C GLY A 104 -14.74 -12.98 3.25
#